data_AF-A0A957UAS2-F1
#
_entry.id   AF-A0A957UAS2-F1
#
_cell.length_a   1.000
_cell.length_b   1.000
_cell.length_c   1.000
_cell.angle_alpha   90.00
_cell.angle_beta   90.00
_cell.angle_gamma   90.00
#
_symmetry.space_group_name_H-M   'P 1'
#
loop_
_entity.id
_entity.type
_entity.pdbx_description
1 polymer ?
#
loop_
_entity_poly.entity_id
_entity_poly.type
_entity_poly.pdbx_seq_one_letter_code
_entity_poly.pdbx_strand_id
1 'polypeptide(L)'
;MATQTISPRQAWILAARPKTLPAALSPVVVGTALAFADGGFALLPALAAAAGALLLQILSNFANDYSDFFRGADTPDRLGPVRVTSAGLIAPDALRRGIVAVIALAVLVGLYLVWVG
;
A
#
# COMPACT_ATOMS: atom_id res chain seq x y z
N MET A 1 30.31 10.13 -6.86
CA MET A 1 29.15 9.65 -6.07
C MET A 1 28.70 8.35 -6.71
N ALA A 2 28.83 7.20 -6.06
CA ALA A 2 28.43 5.93 -6.65
C ALA A 2 26.92 5.93 -6.88
N THR A 3 26.48 5.86 -8.13
CA THR A 3 25.07 5.73 -8.49
C THR A 3 24.60 4.39 -7.93
N GLN A 4 23.98 4.37 -6.75
CA GLN A 4 23.39 3.14 -6.23
C GLN A 4 22.29 2.71 -7.19
N THR A 5 22.54 1.60 -7.89
CA THR A 5 21.56 0.99 -8.78
C THR A 5 20.45 0.38 -7.91
N ILE A 6 19.31 1.05 -7.85
CA ILE A 6 18.12 0.52 -7.18
C ILE A 6 17.64 -0.69 -7.98
N SER A 7 17.55 -1.85 -7.32
CA SER A 7 17.00 -3.06 -7.94
C SER A 7 15.49 -2.93 -8.16
N PRO A 8 14.90 -3.70 -9.10
CA PRO A 8 13.44 -3.68 -9.31
C PRO A 8 12.64 -3.94 -8.03
N ARG A 9 13.11 -4.87 -7.17
CA ARG A 9 12.45 -5.18 -5.89
C ARG A 9 12.46 -3.98 -4.94
N GLN A 10 13.60 -3.29 -4.84
CA GLN A 10 13.71 -2.09 -4.00
C GLN A 10 12.84 -0.96 -4.52
N ALA A 11 12.70 -0.81 -5.85
CA ALA A 11 11.80 0.16 -6.44
C ALA A 11 10.34 -0.10 -6.04
N TRP A 12 9.88 -1.35 -6.07
CA TRP A 12 8.52 -1.71 -5.62
C TRP A 12 8.32 -1.51 -4.12
N ILE A 13 9.32 -1.80 -3.29
CA ILE A 13 9.27 -1.51 -1.84
C ILE A 13 9.16 -0.01 -1.60
N LEU A 14 9.92 0.80 -2.33
CA LEU A 14 9.86 2.26 -2.25
C LEU A 14 8.48 2.80 -2.66
N ALA A 15 7.91 2.26 -3.75
CA ALA A 15 6.57 2.57 -4.22
C ALA A 15 5.49 2.29 -3.14
N ALA A 16 5.67 1.22 -2.36
CA ALA A 16 4.75 0.83 -1.29
C ALA A 16 4.81 1.75 -0.06
N ARG A 17 5.83 2.62 0.03
CA ARG A 17 6.08 3.59 1.11
C ARG A 17 5.98 2.96 2.51
N PRO A 18 6.97 2.15 2.94
CA PRO A 18 6.91 1.39 4.19
C PRO A 18 6.64 2.24 5.44
N LYS A 19 7.11 3.50 5.44
CA LYS A 19 6.88 4.47 6.53
C LYS A 19 5.40 4.84 6.73
N THR A 20 4.54 4.62 5.73
CA THR A 20 3.09 4.89 5.81
C THR A 20 2.30 3.70 6.34
N LEU A 21 2.86 2.49 6.27
CA LEU A 21 2.15 1.24 6.57
C LEU A 21 1.74 1.08 8.05
N PRO A 22 2.56 1.51 9.05
CA PRO A 22 2.13 1.44 10.45
C PRO A 22 0.86 2.24 10.74
N ALA A 23 0.67 3.38 10.08
CA ALA A 23 -0.53 4.20 10.26
C ALA A 23 -1.81 3.50 9.75
N ALA A 24 -1.69 2.72 8.68
CA ALA A 24 -2.80 1.93 8.15
C ALA A 24 -3.25 0.81 9.10
N LEU A 25 -2.35 0.30 9.93
CA LEU A 25 -2.66 -0.73 10.93
C LEU A 25 -3.35 -0.17 12.17
N SER A 26 -3.21 1.12 12.47
CA SER A 26 -3.80 1.76 13.66
C SER A 26 -5.32 1.48 13.82
N PRO A 27 -6.19 1.70 12.82
CA PRO A 27 -7.62 1.38 12.96
C PRO A 27 -7.89 -0.12 13.17
N VAL A 28 -7.08 -1.00 12.57
CA VAL A 28 -7.23 -2.46 12.74
C VAL A 28 -6.89 -2.87 14.17
N VAL A 29 -5.80 -2.32 14.74
CA VAL A 29 -5.41 -2.57 16.14
C VAL A 29 -6.52 -2.13 17.09
N VAL A 30 -7.09 -0.94 16.88
CA VAL A 30 -8.21 -0.43 17.70
C VAL A 30 -9.44 -1.33 17.57
N GLY A 31 -9.86 -1.67 16.36
CA GLY A 31 -11.00 -2.56 16.13
C GLY A 31 -10.79 -3.96 16.74
N THR A 32 -9.58 -4.50 16.63
CA THR A 32 -9.21 -5.80 17.23
C THR A 32 -9.26 -5.76 18.76
N ALA A 33 -8.78 -4.66 19.37
CA ALA A 33 -8.84 -4.47 20.82
C ALA A 33 -10.28 -4.34 21.33
N LEU A 34 -11.16 -3.66 20.59
CA LEU A 34 -12.59 -3.58 20.91
C LEU A 34 -13.26 -4.96 20.82
N ALA A 35 -13.02 -5.70 19.72
CA ALA A 35 -13.53 -7.06 19.57
C ALA A 35 -13.05 -7.99 20.69
N PHE A 36 -11.81 -7.82 21.15
CA PHE A 36 -11.27 -8.55 22.30
C PHE A 36 -12.00 -8.21 23.61
N ALA A 37 -12.25 -6.92 23.87
CA ALA A 37 -12.97 -6.49 25.06
C ALA A 37 -14.41 -7.04 25.11
N ASP A 38 -15.06 -7.17 23.96
CA ASP A 38 -16.43 -7.70 23.84
C ASP A 38 -16.50 -9.24 23.74
N GLY A 39 -15.37 -9.94 23.87
CA GLY A 39 -15.30 -11.40 23.77
C GLY A 39 -15.46 -11.96 22.34
N GLY A 40 -15.46 -11.10 21.33
CA GLY A 40 -15.57 -11.43 19.90
C GLY A 40 -14.24 -11.52 19.16
N PHE A 41 -13.10 -11.61 19.86
CA PHE A 41 -11.80 -11.69 19.19
C PHE A 41 -11.68 -12.96 18.35
N ALA A 42 -11.39 -12.76 17.06
CA ALA A 42 -11.09 -13.82 16.11
C ALA A 42 -9.79 -13.50 15.39
N LEU A 43 -8.79 -14.38 15.54
CA LEU A 43 -7.44 -14.16 15.02
C LEU A 43 -7.43 -14.05 13.49
N LEU A 44 -8.15 -14.92 12.78
CA LEU A 44 -8.14 -14.93 11.32
C LEU A 44 -8.78 -13.66 10.71
N PRO A 45 -9.97 -13.19 11.15
CA PRO A 45 -10.50 -11.89 10.76
C PRO A 45 -9.57 -10.72 11.08
N ALA A 46 -8.92 -10.71 12.25
CA ALA A 46 -7.98 -9.65 12.61
C ALA A 46 -6.77 -9.59 11.66
N LEU A 47 -6.18 -10.75 11.32
CA LEU A 47 -5.08 -10.84 10.35
C LEU A 47 -5.53 -10.46 8.93
N ALA A 48 -6.73 -10.88 8.52
CA ALA A 48 -7.29 -10.49 7.23
C ALA A 48 -7.56 -8.98 7.16
N ALA A 49 -8.10 -8.37 8.21
CA ALA A 49 -8.30 -6.93 8.28
C ALA A 49 -6.96 -6.16 8.22
N ALA A 50 -5.92 -6.65 8.90
CA ALA A 50 -4.58 -6.09 8.84
C ALA A 50 -4.00 -6.17 7.41
N ALA A 51 -4.11 -7.33 6.76
CA ALA A 51 -3.69 -7.51 5.37
C ALA A 51 -4.45 -6.57 4.42
N GLY A 52 -5.78 -6.46 4.59
CA GLY A 52 -6.63 -5.55 3.83
C GLY A 52 -6.22 -4.09 3.99
N ALA A 53 -6.01 -3.63 5.23
CA ALA A 53 -5.56 -2.27 5.51
C ALA A 53 -4.20 -1.94 4.86
N LEU A 54 -3.25 -2.87 4.93
CA LEU A 54 -1.95 -2.73 4.28
C LEU A 54 -2.08 -2.68 2.74
N LEU A 55 -2.89 -3.56 2.14
CA LEU A 55 -3.13 -3.56 0.70
C LEU A 55 -3.78 -2.25 0.24
N LEU A 56 -4.77 -1.73 0.98
CA LEU A 56 -5.41 -0.46 0.66
C LEU A 56 -4.46 0.73 0.80
N GLN A 57 -3.56 0.72 1.80
CA GLN A 57 -2.53 1.75 1.92
C GLN A 57 -1.51 1.69 0.77
N ILE A 58 -1.07 0.48 0.39
CA ILE A 58 -0.20 0.28 -0.78
C ILE A 58 -0.89 0.74 -2.05
N LEU A 59 -2.17 0.41 -2.23
CA LEU A 59 -2.98 0.86 -3.35
C LEU A 59 -3.02 2.39 -3.44
N SER A 60 -3.30 3.07 -2.33
CA SER A 60 -3.28 4.55 -2.27
C SER A 60 -1.91 5.10 -2.63
N ASN A 61 -0.83 4.49 -2.14
CA ASN A 61 0.54 4.90 -2.46
C ASN A 61 0.85 4.77 -3.97
N PHE A 62 0.48 3.65 -4.58
CA PHE A 62 0.65 3.41 -6.02
C PHE A 62 -0.21 4.34 -6.86
N ALA A 63 -1.50 4.49 -6.51
CA ALA A 63 -2.42 5.36 -7.23
C ALA A 63 -1.95 6.81 -7.21
N ASN A 64 -1.45 7.28 -6.07
CA ASN A 64 -0.87 8.62 -5.94
C ASN A 64 0.42 8.79 -6.75
N ASP A 65 1.27 7.77 -6.86
CA ASP A 65 2.50 7.83 -7.70
C ASP A 65 2.14 7.90 -9.19
N TYR A 66 1.19 7.05 -9.59
CA TYR A 66 0.66 7.01 -10.95
C TYR A 66 0.00 8.35 -11.31
N SER A 67 -0.88 8.89 -10.47
CA SER A 67 -1.56 10.16 -10.75
C SER A 67 -0.62 11.36 -10.77
N ASP A 68 0.35 11.40 -9.85
CA ASP A 68 1.34 12.50 -9.78
C ASP A 68 2.18 12.57 -11.05
N PHE A 69 2.55 11.41 -11.61
CA PHE A 69 3.28 11.31 -12.88
C PHE A 69 2.52 11.98 -14.04
N PHE A 70 1.23 11.66 -14.24
CA PHE A 70 0.45 12.26 -15.33
C PHE A 70 0.07 13.72 -15.08
N ARG A 71 0.01 14.15 -13.81
CA ARG A 71 -0.30 15.54 -13.45
C ARG A 71 0.91 16.48 -13.53
N GLY A 72 2.12 15.96 -13.77
CA GLY A 72 3.34 16.76 -13.77
C GLY A 72 3.63 17.41 -12.41
N ALA A 73 3.14 16.83 -11.32
CA ALA A 73 3.21 17.41 -9.97
C ALA A 73 4.62 17.29 -9.33
N ASP A 74 5.55 16.62 -10.00
CA ASP A 74 6.91 16.40 -9.52
C ASP A 74 7.87 17.49 -10.03
N THR A 75 8.09 18.49 -9.19
CA THR A 75 9.14 19.50 -9.37
C THR A 75 10.44 19.07 -8.68
N PRO A 76 11.61 19.59 -9.10
CA PRO A 76 12.90 19.31 -8.45
C PRO A 76 12.93 19.65 -6.95
N ASP A 77 12.08 20.57 -6.51
CA ASP A 77 12.04 21.09 -5.14
C ASP A 77 11.14 20.28 -4.20
N ARG A 78 10.61 19.13 -4.64
CA ARG A 78 9.71 18.29 -3.84
C ARG A 78 10.45 17.65 -2.66
N LEU A 79 10.07 18.00 -1.43
CA LEU A 79 10.61 17.44 -0.17
C LEU A 79 10.00 16.06 0.23
N GLY A 80 9.63 15.23 -0.74
CA GLY A 80 8.96 13.95 -0.52
C GLY A 80 9.85 12.73 -0.81
N PRO A 81 9.43 11.51 -0.42
CA PRO A 81 10.08 10.29 -0.89
C PRO A 81 10.03 10.23 -2.43
N VAL A 82 11.09 9.69 -3.02
CA VAL A 82 11.24 9.55 -4.47
C VAL A 82 10.02 8.88 -5.08
N ARG A 83 9.40 9.55 -6.06
CA ARG A 83 8.34 9.00 -6.90
C ARG A 83 8.94 8.06 -7.92
N VAL A 84 8.59 6.79 -7.82
CA VAL A 84 9.25 5.71 -8.58
C VAL A 84 8.97 5.82 -10.07
N THR A 85 7.80 6.33 -10.45
CA THR A 85 7.43 6.47 -11.87
C THR A 85 8.11 7.68 -12.49
N SER A 86 8.09 8.84 -11.81
CA SER A 86 8.78 10.05 -12.27
C SER A 86 10.30 9.93 -12.27
N ALA A 87 10.87 9.12 -11.38
CA ALA A 87 12.29 8.78 -11.37
C ALA A 87 12.69 7.72 -12.41
N GLY A 88 11.75 7.22 -13.22
CA GLY A 88 12.01 6.18 -14.23
C GLY A 88 12.33 4.80 -13.66
N LEU A 89 12.13 4.57 -12.36
CA LEU A 89 12.42 3.30 -11.69
C LEU A 89 11.34 2.24 -11.98
N ILE A 90 10.09 2.67 -12.20
CA ILE A 90 8.98 1.80 -12.58
C ILE A 90 8.19 2.46 -13.71
N ALA A 91 8.05 1.78 -14.85
CA ALA A 91 7.25 2.26 -15.97
C ALA A 91 5.77 2.48 -15.56
N PRO A 92 5.08 3.54 -16.04
CA PRO A 92 3.69 3.82 -15.68
C PRO A 92 2.75 2.62 -15.90
N ASP A 93 2.91 1.91 -17.03
CA ASP A 93 2.10 0.72 -17.32
C ASP A 93 2.36 -0.44 -16.35
N ALA A 94 3.60 -0.58 -15.87
CA ALA A 94 3.93 -1.57 -14.85
C ALA A 94 3.28 -1.22 -13.52
N LEU A 95 3.31 0.06 -13.12
CA LEU A 95 2.64 0.53 -11.92
C LEU A 95 1.12 0.35 -12.00
N ARG A 96 0.51 0.64 -13.17
CA ARG A 96 -0.92 0.38 -13.43
C ARG A 96 -1.28 -1.09 -13.24
N ARG A 97 -0.46 -2.02 -13.75
CA ARG A 97 -0.67 -3.47 -13.50
C ARG A 97 -0.53 -3.81 -12.02
N GLY A 98 0.43 -3.19 -11.32
CA GLY A 98 0.59 -3.32 -9.87
C GLY A 98 -0.66 -2.88 -9.10
N ILE A 99 -1.26 -1.75 -9.47
CA ILE A 99 -2.53 -1.25 -8.91
C ILE A 99 -3.64 -2.29 -9.07
N VAL A 100 -3.83 -2.83 -10.29
CA VAL A 100 -4.86 -3.85 -10.55
C VAL A 100 -4.62 -5.11 -9.70
N ALA A 101 -3.37 -5.56 -9.57
CA ALA A 101 -3.04 -6.71 -8.75
C ALA A 101 -3.34 -6.48 -7.25
N VAL A 102 -2.99 -5.31 -6.72
CA VAL A 102 -3.28 -4.97 -5.30
C VAL A 102 -4.78 -4.86 -5.06
N ILE A 103 -5.55 -4.28 -6.01
CA ILE A 103 -7.02 -4.26 -5.94
C ILE A 103 -7.57 -5.69 -5.89
N ALA A 104 -7.13 -6.57 -6.80
CA ALA A 104 -7.59 -7.95 -6.82
C ALA A 104 -7.33 -8.67 -5.48
N LEU A 105 -6.12 -8.51 -4.91
CA LEU A 105 -5.78 -9.06 -3.60
C LEU A 105 -6.65 -8.46 -2.48
N ALA A 106 -6.86 -7.15 -2.47
CA ALA A 106 -7.71 -6.49 -1.48
C ALA A 106 -9.17 -6.96 -1.56
N VAL A 107 -9.69 -7.17 -2.78
CA VAL A 107 -11.03 -7.73 -3.01
C VAL A 107 -11.13 -9.15 -2.48
N LEU A 108 -10.13 -10.02 -2.71
CA LEU A 108 -10.12 -11.38 -2.17
C LEU A 108 -10.15 -11.39 -0.64
N VAL A 109 -9.37 -10.52 0.00
CA VAL A 109 -9.39 -10.33 1.46
C VAL A 109 -10.77 -9.83 1.92
N GLY A 110 -11.35 -8.86 1.23
CA GLY A 110 -12.68 -8.34 1.53
C GLY A 110 -13.78 -9.39 1.39
N LEU A 111 -13.74 -10.22 0.34
CA LEU A 111 -14.67 -11.32 0.13
C LEU A 111 -14.57 -12.36 1.24
N TYR A 112 -13.36 -12.67 1.70
CA TYR A 112 -13.17 -13.53 2.85
C TYR A 112 -13.81 -12.93 4.11
N LEU A 113 -13.58 -11.65 4.40
CA LEU A 113 -14.17 -10.97 5.56
C LEU A 113 -15.70 -10.98 5.50
N VAL A 114 -16.30 -10.63 4.36
CA VAL A 114 -17.76 -10.68 4.14
C VAL A 114 -18.31 -12.09 4.34
N TRP A 115 -17.56 -13.12 3.96
CA TRP A 115 -17.98 -14.51 4.14
C TRP A 115 -17.94 -14.96 5.62
N VAL A 116 -17.00 -14.45 6.42
CA VAL A 116 -16.84 -14.85 7.83
C VAL A 116 -17.56 -13.95 8.85
N GLY A 117 -17.92 -12.70 8.50
CA GLY A 117 -18.70 -11.83 9.40
C GLY A 117 -18.60 -10.34 9.11
#